data_AF-A0A931RG34-F1
#
_entry.id   AF-A0A931RG34-F1
#
_cell.length_a   1.000
_cell.length_b   1.000
_cell.length_c   1.000
_cell.angle_alpha   90.00
_cell.angle_beta   90.00
_cell.angle_gamma   90.00
#
_symmetry.space_group_name_H-M   'P 1'
#
loop_
_entity.id
_entity.type
_entity.pdbx_description
1 polymer ?
#
loop_
_entity_poly.entity_id
_entity_poly.type
_entity_poly.pdbx_seq_one_letter_code
_entity_poly.pdbx_strand_id
1 'polypeptide(L)' 'MLTQPEIEDFKQITLKVYGIKLSDAEARDQGERLIRVMELMAQTLKPKDLIHKLPVDRKK' A
#
# COMPACT_ATOMS: atom_id res chain seq x y z
N MET A 1 -9.40 11.20 3.08
CA MET A 1 -8.68 12.01 2.07
C MET A 1 -7.26 12.19 2.54
N LEU A 2 -6.30 12.10 1.64
CA LEU A 2 -4.89 12.33 1.96
C LEU A 2 -4.63 13.81 2.29
N THR A 3 -3.90 14.05 3.36
CA THR A 3 -3.37 15.36 3.74
C THR A 3 -2.20 15.76 2.85
N GLN A 4 -1.84 17.05 2.83
CA GLN A 4 -0.72 17.52 2.01
C GLN A 4 0.64 16.88 2.38
N PRO A 5 0.99 16.67 3.67
CA PRO A 5 2.19 15.93 4.03
C PRO A 5 2.20 14.50 3.47
N GLU A 6 1.08 13.78 3.57
CA GLU A 6 0.97 12.40 3.05
C GLU A 6 1.10 12.34 1.52
N ILE A 7 0.62 13.37 0.81
CA ILE A 7 0.80 13.50 -0.64
C ILE A 7 2.27 13.66 -0.99
N GLU A 8 3.01 14.48 -0.23
CA GLU A 8 4.44 14.69 -0.49
C GLU A 8 5.24 13.42 -0.18
N ASP A 9 4.94 12.75 0.94
CA ASP A 9 5.56 11.46 1.27
C ASP A 9 5.31 10.42 0.17
N PHE A 10 4.08 10.35 -0.35
CA PHE A 10 3.75 9.43 -1.45
C PHE A 10 4.53 9.75 -2.73
N LYS A 11 4.70 11.04 -3.08
CA LYS A 11 5.53 11.47 -4.21
C LYS A 11 7.00 11.07 -4.03
N GLN A 12 7.54 11.24 -2.83
CA GLN A 12 8.93 10.87 -2.56
C GLN A 12 9.15 9.35 -2.64
N ILE A 13 8.22 8.56 -2.12
CA ILE A 13 8.28 7.09 -2.21
C ILE A 13 8.19 6.64 -3.66
N THR A 14 7.23 7.16 -4.42
CA THR A 14 7.02 6.77 -5.83
C THR A 14 8.22 7.13 -6.70
N LEU A 15 8.82 8.29 -6.47
CA LEU A 15 10.05 8.70 -7.14
C LEU A 15 11.23 7.80 -6.75
N LYS A 16 11.43 7.54 -5.45
CA LYS A 16 12.58 6.78 -4.96
C LYS A 16 12.55 5.31 -5.35
N VAL A 17 11.38 4.66 -5.27
CA VAL A 17 11.25 3.21 -5.44
C VAL A 17 10.99 2.85 -6.90
N TYR A 18 10.20 3.65 -7.61
CA TYR A 18 9.73 3.32 -8.96
C TYR A 18 10.25 4.29 -10.04
N GLY A 19 10.95 5.37 -9.65
CA GLY A 19 11.41 6.39 -10.60
C GLY A 19 10.28 7.23 -11.18
N ILE A 20 9.08 7.19 -10.60
CA ILE A 20 7.90 7.88 -11.12
C ILE A 20 7.77 9.23 -10.43
N LYS A 21 7.76 10.31 -11.23
CA LYS A 21 7.50 11.67 -10.73
C LYS A 21 6.02 12.00 -10.90
N LEU A 22 5.35 12.27 -9.78
CA LEU A 22 3.92 12.62 -9.77
C LEU A 22 3.73 14.11 -9.48
N SER A 23 2.70 14.69 -10.08
CA SER A 23 2.09 15.94 -9.63
C SER A 23 1.23 15.71 -8.38
N ASP A 24 0.89 16.78 -7.66
CA ASP A 24 0.02 16.71 -6.47
C ASP A 24 -1.38 16.14 -6.79
N ALA A 25 -1.91 16.43 -7.99
CA ALA A 25 -3.20 15.91 -8.43
C ALA A 25 -3.13 14.39 -8.67
N GLU A 26 -2.08 13.92 -9.34
CA GLU A 26 -1.86 12.49 -9.59
C GLU A 26 -1.58 11.73 -8.30
N ALA A 27 -0.75 12.29 -7.42
CA ALA A 27 -0.44 11.69 -6.13
C ALA A 27 -1.68 11.56 -5.24
N ARG A 28 -2.57 12.56 -5.25
CA ARG A 28 -3.85 12.50 -4.55
C ARG A 28 -4.76 11.42 -5.14
N ASP A 29 -5.02 11.41 -6.45
CA ASP A 29 -5.90 10.42 -7.09
C ASP A 29 -5.37 8.99 -6.93
N GLN A 30 -4.09 8.77 -7.22
CA GLN A 30 -3.49 7.43 -7.15
C GLN A 30 -3.36 6.93 -5.71
N GLY A 31 -2.95 7.80 -4.78
CA GLY A 31 -2.84 7.46 -3.37
C GLY A 31 -4.21 7.09 -2.75
N GLU A 32 -5.26 7.83 -3.09
CA GLU A 32 -6.62 7.50 -2.62
C GLU A 32 -7.15 6.19 -3.22
N ARG A 33 -6.87 5.92 -4.50
CA ARG A 33 -7.22 4.64 -5.12
C ARG A 33 -6.49 3.48 -4.47
N LEU A 34 -5.20 3.64 -4.17
CA LEU A 34 -4.40 2.62 -3.51
C LEU A 34 -4.97 2.29 -2.13
N ILE A 35 -5.33 3.31 -1.33
CA ILE A 35 -5.97 3.11 -0.02
C ILE A 35 -7.26 2.31 -0.16
N ARG A 36 -8.14 2.68 -1.09
CA ARG A 36 -9.40 1.95 -1.33
C ARG A 36 -9.18 0.49 -1.71
N VAL A 37 -8.19 0.21 -2.56
CA VAL A 37 -7.85 -1.17 -2.93
C VAL A 37 -7.35 -1.96 -1.70
N MET A 38 -6.52 -1.36 -0.85
CA MET A 38 -6.05 -1.99 0.38
C MET A 38 -7.19 -2.26 1.37
N GLU A 39 -8.13 -1.32 1.53
CA GLU A 39 -9.31 -1.49 2.38
C GLU A 39 -10.19 -2.65 1.89
N LEU A 40 -10.42 -2.76 0.58
CA LEU A 40 -11.16 -3.87 -0.02
C LEU A 40 -10.45 -5.21 0.16
N MET A 41 -9.12 -5.25 0.04
CA MET A 41 -8.34 -6.45 0.33
C MET A 41 -8.40 -6.85 1.81
N ALA A 42 -8.36 -5.88 2.72
CA ALA A 42 -8.49 -6.13 4.15
C ALA A 42 -9.88 -6.67 4.53
N GLN A 43 -10.94 -6.27 3.82
CA GLN A 43 -12.29 -6.78 4.03
C GLN A 43 -12.50 -8.18 3.44
N THR A 44 -11.79 -8.52 2.36
CA THR A 44 -11.91 -9.82 1.67
C THR A 44 -11.01 -10.90 2.28
N LEU A 45 -9.89 -10.53 2.90
CA LEU A 45 -9.04 -11.42 3.68
C LEU A 45 -9.61 -11.58 5.09
N LYS A 46 -10.23 -12.73 5.39
CA LYS A 46 -10.58 -13.06 6.78
C LYS A 46 -9.28 -13.21 7.58
N PRO A 47 -9.15 -12.67 8.81
CA PRO A 47 -7.91 -12.71 9.60
C PRO A 47 -7.29 -14.11 9.76
N LYS A 48 -8.14 -15.15 9.71
CA LYS A 48 -7.76 -16.57 9.78
C LYS A 48 -6.92 -17.08 8.61
N ASP A 49 -6.92 -16.40 7.46
CA ASP A 49 -6.15 -16.82 6.28
C ASP A 49 -4.74 -16.20 6.23
N LEU A 50 -4.44 -15.24 7.12
CA LEU A 50 -3.12 -14.58 7.24
C LEU A 50 -2.17 -15.30 8.21
N ILE A 51 -2.67 -16.16 9.11
CA ILE A 51 -1.88 -16.80 10.18
C ILE A 51 -1.27 -18.16 9.77
N HIS A 52 -1.71 -18.76 8.66
CA HIS A 52 -1.18 -20.05 8.22
C HIS A 52 -0.65 -20.00 6.80
N LYS A 53 0.63 -19.63 6.66
CA LYS A 53 1.54 -20.10 5.57
C LYS A 53 2.98 -19.56 5.67
N LEU A 54 3.54 -19.42 6.88
CA LEU A 54 5.00 -19.53 6.99
C LEU A 54 5.30 -21.02 7.23
N PRO A 55 5.88 -21.74 6.26
CA PRO A 55 6.44 -23.05 6.55
C PRO A 55 7.59 -22.79 7.52
N VAL A 56 7.34 -22.97 8.82
CA VAL A 56 8.42 -23.14 9.77
C VAL A 56 9.03 -24.48 9.41
N ASP A 57 10.11 -24.44 8.66
CA ASP A 57 10.94 -25.57 8.28
C ASP A 57 11.47 -26.20 9.58
N ARG A 58 10.66 -27.07 10.21
CA ARG A 58 11.08 -27.88 11.34
C ARG A 58 11.89 -29.04 10.77
N LYS A 59 13.16 -28.77 10.47
CA LYS A 59 14.13 -29.85 10.25
C LYS A 59 14.34 -30.60 11.58
N LYS A 60 14.18 -31.91 11.47
CA LYS A 60 14.39 -32.95 12.48
C LYS A 60 15.76 -32.89 13.12
#